data_AF-A0A527ZH73-F1
#
_entry.id   AF-A0A527ZH73-F1
#
_cell.length_a   1.000
_cell.length_b   1.000
_cell.length_c   1.000
_cell.angle_alpha   90.00
_cell.angle_beta   90.00
_cell.angle_gamma   90.00
#
_symmetry.space_group_name_H-M   'P 1'
#
loop_
_entity.id
_entity.type
_entity.pdbx_description
1 polymer ?
#
loop_
_entity_poly.entity_id
_entity_poly.type
_entity_poly.pdbx_seq_one_letter_code
_entity_poly.pdbx_strand_id
1 'polypeptide(L)'
;MRLGVFVVHVFDDGAYMNSHLVGDKYRDLVGQLVDADIPSIRFVVLVADIIPAEALIRARPVSSRGGSVDPKIVKPRQPVVGALICVDERQYRNVLLPNGEVTLCSMDFERRHVLGNLLCDEYGDLFKSPVFCEIVDRMNGADG
;
A
#
# COMPACT_ATOMS: atom_id res chain seq x y z
N MET A 1 21.70 -4.53 -13.58
CA MET A 1 21.29 -4.54 -12.16
C MET A 1 20.38 -3.35 -11.92
N ARG A 2 19.06 -3.55 -11.77
CA ARG A 2 18.19 -2.48 -11.24
C ARG A 2 18.50 -2.39 -9.75
N LEU A 3 19.19 -1.34 -9.32
CA LEU A 3 19.35 -1.03 -7.90
C LEU A 3 17.93 -0.87 -7.32
N GLY A 4 17.55 -1.79 -6.44
CA GLY A 4 16.27 -1.74 -5.74
C GLY A 4 16.25 -0.48 -4.87
N VAL A 5 15.24 0.36 -5.06
CA VAL A 5 15.04 1.53 -4.21
C VAL A 5 14.65 1.05 -2.82
N PHE A 6 15.39 1.45 -1.79
CA PHE A 6 15.06 1.19 -0.40
C PHE A 6 14.23 2.35 0.14
N VAL A 7 12.94 2.12 0.37
CA VAL A 7 12.00 3.17 0.81
C VAL A 7 11.88 3.15 2.33
N VAL A 8 12.24 4.25 2.97
CA VAL A 8 12.11 4.46 4.41
C VAL A 8 10.85 5.28 4.67
N HIS A 9 9.90 4.71 5.40
CA HIS A 9 8.72 5.42 5.87
C HIS A 9 9.06 6.18 7.16
N VAL A 10 8.80 7.48 7.16
CA VAL A 10 9.21 8.37 8.25
C VAL A 10 7.98 9.02 8.88
N PHE A 11 7.99 9.16 10.20
CA PHE A 11 6.92 9.85 10.93
C PHE A 11 6.86 11.32 10.55
N ASP A 12 5.67 11.91 10.67
CA ASP A 12 5.53 13.35 10.53
C ASP A 12 5.98 14.09 11.81
N ASP A 13 5.88 15.42 11.78
CA ASP A 13 6.15 16.32 12.90
C ASP A 13 5.17 16.16 14.09
N GLY A 14 4.25 15.19 14.04
CA GLY A 14 3.18 15.00 15.01
C GLY A 14 1.86 15.65 14.62
N ALA A 15 1.78 16.33 13.47
CA ALA A 15 0.54 16.95 13.02
C ALA A 15 -0.56 15.95 12.65
N TYR A 16 -0.20 14.80 12.07
CA TYR A 16 -1.15 13.81 11.56
C TYR A 16 -0.90 12.38 12.06
N MET A 17 0.31 12.07 12.55
CA MET A 17 0.63 10.82 13.21
C MET A 17 0.90 11.04 14.69
N ASN A 18 0.53 10.05 15.52
CA ASN A 18 0.83 10.10 16.94
C ASN A 18 2.35 9.98 17.16
N SER A 19 3.01 11.13 17.32
CA SER A 19 4.46 11.24 17.47
C SER A 19 4.94 11.02 18.91
N HIS A 20 4.06 10.65 19.87
CA HIS A 20 4.47 10.35 21.24
C HIS A 20 5.43 9.14 21.32
N LEU A 21 5.49 8.31 20.27
CA LEU A 21 6.44 7.20 20.15
C LEU A 21 7.73 7.58 19.41
N VAL A 22 7.81 8.81 18.86
CA VAL A 22 8.96 9.33 18.12
C VAL A 22 9.90 10.03 19.10
N GLY A 23 10.76 9.25 19.76
CA GLY A 23 11.80 9.77 20.66
C GLY A 23 13.06 10.22 19.92
N ASP A 24 13.99 10.86 20.66
CA ASP A 24 15.23 11.42 20.11
C ASP A 24 16.08 10.40 19.35
N LYS A 25 16.16 9.16 19.85
CA LYS A 25 16.88 8.06 19.19
C LYS A 25 16.41 7.80 17.76
N TYR A 26 15.10 7.94 17.50
CA TYR A 26 14.57 7.77 16.15
C TYR A 26 15.01 8.92 15.25
N ARG A 27 14.96 10.16 15.76
CA ARG A 27 15.36 11.37 15.02
C ARG A 27 16.85 11.31 14.69
N ASP A 28 17.68 10.89 15.64
CA ASP A 28 19.12 10.71 15.44
C ASP A 28 19.42 9.67 14.36
N LEU A 29 18.70 8.53 14.37
CA LEU A 29 18.85 7.48 13.35
C LEU A 29 18.44 7.97 11.96
N VAL A 30 17.32 8.69 11.86
CA VAL A 30 16.86 9.28 10.59
C VAL A 30 17.87 10.32 10.09
N GLY A 31 18.39 11.17 10.99
CA GLY A 31 19.46 12.13 10.67
C GLY A 31 20.70 11.44 10.10
N GLN A 32 21.18 10.39 10.76
CA GLN A 32 22.31 9.59 10.26
C GLN A 32 22.05 8.99 8.87
N LEU A 33 20.82 8.55 8.58
CA LEU A 33 20.43 8.01 7.28
C LEU A 33 20.39 9.09 6.19
N VAL A 34 19.98 10.31 6.53
CA VAL A 34 20.00 11.46 5.62
C VAL A 34 21.45 11.88 5.34
N ASP A 35 22.26 12.00 6.39
CA ASP A 35 23.68 12.41 6.30
C ASP A 35 24.54 11.39 5.53
N ALA A 36 24.13 10.13 5.49
CA ALA A 36 24.85 9.07 4.77
C ALA A 36 24.73 9.17 3.23
N ASP A 37 23.83 10.02 2.70
CA ASP A 37 23.65 10.31 1.26
C ASP A 37 23.64 9.06 0.36
N ILE A 38 22.92 8.02 0.77
CA ILE A 38 22.91 6.73 0.06
C ILE A 38 21.99 6.84 -1.18
N PRO A 39 22.51 6.69 -2.42
CA PRO A 39 21.74 6.98 -3.64
C PRO A 39 20.51 6.11 -3.86
N SER A 40 20.46 4.93 -3.24
CA SER A 40 19.35 3.98 -3.34
C SER A 40 18.26 4.17 -2.29
N ILE A 41 18.48 5.01 -1.27
CA ILE A 41 17.48 5.29 -0.24
C ILE A 41 16.54 6.40 -0.71
N ARG A 42 15.25 6.22 -0.45
CA ARG A 42 14.23 7.26 -0.61
C ARG A 42 13.39 7.33 0.66
N PHE A 43 13.01 8.55 1.04
CA PHE A 43 12.18 8.78 2.21
C PHE A 43 10.75 9.13 1.78
N VAL A 44 9.78 8.52 2.45
CA VAL A 44 8.36 8.85 2.30
C VAL A 44 7.88 9.40 3.64
N VAL A 45 7.60 10.71 3.66
CA VAL A 45 7.12 11.42 4.86
C VAL A 45 5.82 12.14 4.55
N LEU A 46 4.95 12.18 5.55
CA LEU A 46 3.74 13.00 5.59
C LEU A 46 3.98 14.43 6.10
N VAL A 47 5.16 15.00 5.80
CA VAL A 47 5.73 16.29 6.27
C VAL A 47 6.58 16.14 7.54
N ALA A 48 7.86 16.51 7.49
CA ALA A 48 8.67 16.82 8.68
C ALA A 48 9.92 17.62 8.29
N ASP A 49 10.24 18.65 9.07
CA ASP A 49 11.40 19.55 8.96
C ASP A 49 12.79 18.87 9.07
N ILE A 50 12.83 17.55 9.23
CA ILE A 50 14.05 16.75 9.43
C ILE A 50 14.68 16.34 8.09
N ILE A 51 13.88 16.21 7.04
CA ILE A 51 14.35 15.78 5.72
C ILE A 51 14.32 16.98 4.77
N PRO A 52 15.44 17.32 4.11
CA PRO A 52 15.47 18.38 3.10
C PRO A 52 14.37 18.15 2.06
N ALA A 53 13.68 19.22 1.66
CA ALA A 53 12.51 19.15 0.77
C ALA A 53 12.79 18.42 -0.56
N GLU A 54 14.03 18.52 -1.03
CA GLU A 54 14.59 17.89 -2.22
C GLU A 54 14.77 16.36 -2.11
N ALA A 55 14.89 15.81 -0.89
CA ALA A 55 15.03 14.37 -0.65
C ALA A 55 13.66 13.67 -0.45
N LEU A 56 12.58 14.46 -0.34
CA LEU A 56 11.23 13.97 -0.13
C LEU A 56 10.55 13.60 -1.45
N ILE A 57 10.23 12.31 -1.63
CA ILE A 57 9.24 11.92 -2.62
C ILE A 57 7.87 12.16 -2.00
N ARG A 58 7.13 13.15 -2.52
CA ARG A 58 5.71 13.32 -2.18
C ARG A 58 4.94 12.07 -2.63
N ALA A 59 4.67 11.19 -1.69
CA ALA A 59 3.71 10.12 -1.88
C ALA A 59 2.32 10.73 -2.12
N ARG A 60 1.44 9.91 -2.71
CA ARG A 60 0.06 10.28 -3.11
C ARG A 60 -0.64 11.13 -2.02
N PRO A 61 -1.54 12.05 -2.40
CA PRO A 61 -2.27 12.89 -1.43
C PRO A 61 -2.89 12.06 -0.30
N VAL A 62 -2.89 12.61 0.92
CA VAL A 62 -3.59 12.02 2.07
C VAL A 62 -5.03 11.71 1.67
N SER A 63 -5.49 10.50 1.97
CA SER A 63 -6.86 10.08 1.73
C SER A 63 -7.54 9.71 3.05
N SER A 64 -8.65 10.38 3.38
CA SER A 64 -9.53 9.95 4.48
C SER A 64 -10.47 8.85 3.98
N ARG A 65 -10.10 7.57 4.18
CA ARG A 65 -11.03 6.45 3.91
C ARG A 65 -12.05 6.24 5.05
N GLY A 66 -11.62 6.43 6.29
CA GLY A 66 -12.42 6.18 7.49
C GLY A 66 -13.09 7.42 8.09
N GLY A 67 -12.94 8.59 7.49
CA GLY A 67 -13.53 9.84 8.00
C GLY A 67 -12.83 10.46 9.20
N SER A 68 -11.74 9.86 9.70
CA SER A 68 -11.03 10.31 10.93
C SER A 68 -9.99 11.41 10.72
N VAL A 69 -9.83 11.90 9.50
CA VAL A 69 -8.80 12.89 9.14
C VAL A 69 -9.46 14.26 8.93
N ASP A 70 -8.82 15.35 9.36
CA ASP A 70 -9.33 16.72 9.16
C ASP A 70 -9.64 16.96 7.67
N PRO A 71 -10.88 17.36 7.31
CA PRO A 71 -11.25 17.67 5.93
C PRO A 71 -10.38 18.75 5.28
N LYS A 72 -9.75 19.64 6.06
CA LYS A 72 -8.90 20.73 5.56
C LYS A 72 -7.59 20.23 4.94
N ILE A 73 -7.12 19.05 5.34
CA ILE A 73 -5.84 18.49 4.87
C ILE A 73 -6.03 17.42 3.79
N VAL A 74 -7.27 17.00 3.55
CA VAL A 74 -7.64 15.99 2.56
C VAL A 74 -8.36 16.68 1.41
N LYS A 75 -7.80 16.59 0.19
CA LYS A 75 -8.57 16.98 -0.99
C LYS A 75 -9.75 16.02 -1.15
N PRO A 76 -11.00 16.53 -1.30
CA PRO A 76 -12.14 15.67 -1.60
C PRO A 76 -11.85 14.85 -2.85
N ARG A 77 -12.06 13.53 -2.78
CA ARG A 77 -12.00 12.70 -3.98
C ARG A 77 -13.17 13.08 -4.86
N GLN A 78 -12.93 13.29 -6.15
CA GLN A 78 -14.02 13.42 -7.09
C GLN A 78 -14.77 12.09 -7.17
N PRO A 79 -16.11 12.11 -7.19
CA PRO A 79 -16.89 10.91 -7.44
C PRO A 79 -16.45 10.25 -8.74
N VAL A 80 -16.31 8.92 -8.71
CA VAL A 80 -16.05 8.15 -9.94
C VAL A 80 -17.37 8.03 -10.67
N VAL A 81 -17.39 8.45 -11.95
CA VAL A 81 -18.55 8.27 -12.84
C VAL A 81 -18.31 7.03 -13.68
N GLY A 82 -19.28 6.11 -13.68
CA GLY A 82 -19.22 4.85 -14.43
C GLY A 82 -19.00 3.63 -13.54
N ALA A 83 -18.61 2.51 -14.17
CA ALA A 83 -18.38 1.24 -13.48
C ALA A 83 -17.23 1.36 -12.45
N LEU A 84 -17.48 0.89 -11.23
CA LEU A 84 -16.47 0.83 -10.18
C LEU A 84 -15.61 -0.42 -10.39
N ILE A 85 -14.45 -0.25 -10.99
CA ILE A 85 -13.48 -1.32 -11.22
C ILE A 85 -12.28 -1.18 -10.29
N CYS A 86 -11.67 -2.32 -9.96
CA CYS A 86 -10.34 -2.31 -9.33
C CYS A 86 -9.28 -1.96 -10.38
N VAL A 87 -8.36 -1.06 -10.03
CA VAL A 87 -7.27 -0.60 -10.91
C VAL A 87 -6.03 -1.50 -10.82
N ASP A 88 -5.11 -1.34 -11.77
CA ASP A 88 -3.74 -1.89 -11.78
C ASP A 88 -3.63 -3.42 -11.66
N GLU A 89 -4.42 -4.16 -12.46
CA GLU A 89 -4.37 -5.63 -12.51
C GLU A 89 -4.53 -6.28 -11.13
N ARG A 90 -5.49 -5.76 -10.34
CA ARG A 90 -5.71 -6.13 -8.94
C ARG A 90 -5.83 -7.64 -8.72
N GLN A 91 -6.34 -8.38 -9.69
CA GLN A 91 -6.52 -9.83 -9.64
C GLN A 91 -5.22 -10.60 -9.35
N TYR A 92 -4.04 -10.05 -9.67
CA TYR A 92 -2.75 -10.70 -9.42
C TYR A 92 -2.06 -10.22 -8.13
N ARG A 93 -2.64 -9.24 -7.42
CA ARG A 93 -2.08 -8.68 -6.17
C ARG A 93 -2.69 -9.36 -4.95
N ASN A 94 -2.50 -10.68 -4.85
CA ASN A 94 -3.13 -11.54 -3.87
C ASN A 94 -2.47 -11.43 -2.48
N VAL A 95 -3.12 -12.00 -1.46
CA VAL A 95 -2.63 -12.03 -0.08
C VAL A 95 -2.39 -13.47 0.34
N LEU A 96 -1.15 -13.80 0.71
CA LEU A 96 -0.81 -15.08 1.32
C LEU A 96 -1.06 -15.01 2.83
N LEU A 97 -1.88 -15.93 3.33
CA LEU A 97 -2.16 -16.10 4.75
C LEU A 97 -1.18 -17.10 5.40
N PRO A 98 -0.97 -17.04 6.73
CA PRO A 98 -0.01 -17.92 7.43
C PRO A 98 -0.30 -19.42 7.30
N ASN A 99 -1.53 -19.80 6.99
CA ASN A 99 -1.95 -21.18 6.74
C ASN A 99 -1.74 -21.63 5.27
N GLY A 100 -1.08 -20.81 4.46
CA GLY A 100 -0.79 -21.08 3.05
C GLY A 100 -1.88 -20.67 2.07
N GLU A 101 -3.08 -20.31 2.55
CA GLU A 101 -4.17 -19.86 1.70
C GLU A 101 -3.80 -18.55 0.99
N VAL A 102 -4.14 -18.45 -0.30
CA VAL A 102 -3.99 -17.23 -1.08
C VAL A 102 -5.37 -16.65 -1.33
N THR A 103 -5.64 -15.43 -0.86
CA THR A 103 -6.91 -14.73 -1.10
C THR A 103 -6.76 -13.61 -2.12
N LEU A 104 -7.86 -13.24 -2.78
CA LEU A 104 -7.87 -12.20 -3.80
C LEU A 104 -7.29 -10.87 -3.31
N CYS A 105 -7.67 -10.44 -2.10
CA CYS A 105 -7.54 -9.04 -1.67
C CYS A 105 -7.47 -8.93 -0.14
N SER A 106 -6.70 -7.98 0.38
CA SER A 106 -6.66 -7.69 1.83
C SER A 106 -7.97 -7.12 2.40
N MET A 107 -8.93 -6.80 1.54
CA MET A 107 -10.29 -6.39 1.92
C MET A 107 -11.29 -7.56 1.84
N ASP A 108 -10.87 -8.78 1.45
CA ASP A 108 -11.71 -9.99 1.47
C ASP A 108 -11.71 -10.61 2.88
N PHE A 109 -12.24 -9.87 3.84
CA PHE A 109 -12.18 -10.23 5.27
C PHE A 109 -12.91 -11.53 5.60
N GLU A 110 -13.98 -11.83 4.87
CA GLU A 110 -14.73 -13.08 5.00
C GLU A 110 -14.09 -14.25 4.27
N ARG A 111 -12.98 -14.02 3.53
CA ARG A 111 -12.27 -15.03 2.74
C ARG A 111 -13.19 -15.75 1.76
N ARG A 112 -14.09 -15.01 1.08
CA ARG A 112 -14.99 -15.59 0.08
C ARG A 112 -14.26 -15.97 -1.21
N HIS A 113 -13.08 -15.40 -1.44
CA HIS A 113 -12.33 -15.49 -2.68
C HIS A 113 -10.93 -16.10 -2.43
N VAL A 114 -10.91 -17.33 -1.90
CA VAL A 114 -9.67 -18.13 -1.78
C VAL A 114 -9.33 -18.70 -3.16
N LEU A 115 -8.12 -18.43 -3.64
CA LEU A 115 -7.62 -18.82 -4.96
C LEU A 115 -6.90 -20.18 -4.96
N GLY A 116 -6.41 -20.61 -3.79
CA GLY A 116 -5.69 -21.87 -3.60
C GLY A 116 -4.84 -21.82 -2.33
N ASN A 117 -3.99 -22.83 -2.13
CA ASN A 117 -3.08 -22.94 -0.99
C ASN A 117 -1.67 -23.36 -1.43
N LEU A 118 -0.68 -22.49 -1.21
CA LEU A 118 0.71 -22.72 -1.64
C LEU A 118 1.47 -23.80 -0.85
N LEU A 119 0.85 -24.40 0.17
CA LEU A 119 1.38 -25.60 0.82
C LEU A 119 1.11 -26.87 -0.01
N CYS A 120 0.11 -26.83 -0.90
CA CYS A 120 -0.37 -27.99 -1.66
C CYS A 120 -0.40 -27.75 -3.18
N ASP A 121 -0.60 -26.50 -3.62
CA ASP A 121 -0.83 -26.14 -5.01
C ASP A 121 0.41 -25.44 -5.62
N GLU A 122 0.60 -25.58 -6.93
CA GLU A 122 1.59 -24.77 -7.64
C GLU A 122 1.08 -23.34 -7.85
N TYR A 123 2.00 -22.36 -7.81
CA TYR A 123 1.66 -20.94 -7.95
C TYR A 123 0.89 -20.64 -9.25
N GLY A 124 1.22 -21.32 -10.35
CA GLY A 124 0.55 -21.13 -11.63
C GLY A 124 -0.91 -21.59 -11.65
N ASP A 125 -1.30 -22.48 -10.75
CA ASP A 125 -2.66 -23.05 -10.70
C ASP A 125 -3.65 -22.13 -10.00
N LEU A 126 -3.17 -21.20 -9.17
CA LEU A 126 -3.98 -20.13 -8.56
C LEU A 126 -4.79 -19.35 -9.60
N PHE A 127 -4.20 -19.13 -10.78
CA PHE A 127 -4.77 -18.34 -11.89
C PHE A 127 -5.58 -19.16 -12.91
N LYS A 128 -5.71 -20.47 -12.66
CA LYS A 128 -6.56 -21.38 -13.45
C LYS A 128 -7.78 -21.84 -12.67
N SER A 129 -7.87 -21.45 -11.39
CA SER A 129 -8.98 -21.83 -10.52
C SER A 129 -10.30 -21.25 -11.03
N PRO A 130 -11.43 -21.97 -10.89
CA PRO A 130 -12.74 -21.43 -11.25
C PRO A 130 -13.06 -20.11 -10.55
N VAL A 131 -12.62 -19.97 -9.29
CA VAL A 131 -12.77 -18.75 -8.49
C VAL A 131 -12.04 -17.58 -9.14
N PHE A 132 -10.79 -17.78 -9.60
CA PHE A 132 -10.03 -16.73 -10.27
C PHE A 132 -10.70 -16.29 -11.59
N CYS A 133 -11.16 -17.23 -12.40
CA CYS A 133 -11.87 -16.93 -13.65
C CYS A 133 -13.15 -16.12 -13.39
N GLU A 134 -13.98 -16.54 -12.43
CA GLU A 134 -15.21 -15.82 -12.04
C GLU A 134 -14.92 -14.37 -11.60
N ILE A 135 -13.84 -14.17 -10.84
CA ILE A 135 -13.41 -12.83 -10.41
C ILE A 135 -13.02 -11.97 -11.61
N VAL A 136 -12.22 -12.52 -12.53
CA VAL A 136 -11.76 -11.80 -13.73
C VAL A 136 -12.94 -11.41 -14.62
N ASP A 137 -13.88 -12.33 -14.84
CA ASP A 137 -15.07 -12.10 -15.65
C ASP A 137 -15.93 -10.98 -15.05
N ARG A 138 -16.17 -11.01 -13.73
CA ARG A 138 -16.90 -9.96 -13.02
C ARG A 138 -16.18 -8.62 -13.04
N MET A 139 -14.85 -8.61 -12.87
CA MET A 139 -14.04 -7.39 -12.94
C MET A 139 -14.04 -6.76 -14.34
N ASN A 140 -14.19 -7.58 -15.38
CA ASN A 140 -14.28 -7.13 -16.77
C ASN A 140 -15.71 -6.74 -17.20
N GLY A 141 -16.69 -6.86 -16.30
CA GLY A 141 -18.09 -6.48 -16.58
C GLY A 141 -18.87 -7.51 -17.40
N ALA A 142 -18.45 -8.79 -17.39
CA ALA A 142 -19.18 -9.85 -18.09
C ALA A 142 -20.56 -10.16 -17.47
N ASP A 143 -20.79 -9.77 -16.21
CA ASP A 143 -22.06 -9.92 -15.48
C ASP A 143 -22.42 -8.63 -14.67
N GLY A 144 -22.35 -7.47 -15.30
CA GLY A 144 -22.69 -6.16 -14.71
C GLY A 144 -23.94 -5.52 -15.31
#